data_AF-A0A2D4QZI1-F1
#
_entry.id   AF-A0A2D4QZI1-F1
#
_cell.length_a   1.000
_cell.length_b   1.000
_cell.length_c   1.000
_cell.angle_alpha   90.00
_cell.angle_beta   90.00
_cell.angle_gamma   90.00
#
_symmetry.space_group_name_H-M   'P 1'
#
loop_
_entity.id
_entity.type
_entity.pdbx_description
1 polymer ?
#
loop_
_entity_poly.entity_id
_entity_poly.type
_entity_poly.pdbx_seq_one_letter_code
_entity_poly.pdbx_strand_id
1 'polypeptide(L)'
;MAKSTKIEVDMRVNRVARLLANGAVRSEIVQYCAKEWEVAERQTDTYIAKARELIRADWETDRLTFTAEILAQLATLQKEARKQNNLNAALGCIKTAAQIAQVIQ
;
A
#
# COMPACT_ATOMS: atom_id res chain seq x y z
N MET A 1 22.43 27.40 2.56
CA MET A 1 22.17 25.95 2.74
C MET A 1 22.65 25.21 1.51
N ALA A 2 23.56 24.25 1.65
CA ALA A 2 24.02 23.43 0.54
C ALA A 2 22.85 22.58 0.01
N LYS A 3 22.75 22.43 -1.32
CA LYS A 3 21.71 21.61 -1.94
C LYS A 3 21.96 20.15 -1.59
N SER A 4 21.02 19.51 -0.91
CA SER A 4 21.10 18.07 -0.64
C SER A 4 21.28 17.28 -1.93
N THR A 5 22.12 16.24 -1.86
CA THR A 5 22.33 15.33 -2.97
C THR A 5 21.05 14.54 -3.26
N LYS A 6 20.89 14.03 -4.50
CA LYS A 6 19.72 13.23 -4.88
C LYS A 6 19.54 12.03 -3.93
N ILE A 7 20.65 11.40 -3.54
CA ILE A 7 20.69 10.25 -2.62
C ILE A 7 20.17 10.64 -1.23
N GLU A 8 20.59 11.79 -0.68
CA GLU A 8 20.07 12.27 0.60
C GLU A 8 18.57 12.53 0.55
N VAL A 9 18.09 13.13 -0.53
CA VAL A 9 16.65 13.39 -0.70
C VAL A 9 15.87 12.07 -0.73
N ASP A 10 16.36 11.07 -1.47
CA ASP A 10 15.72 9.76 -1.56
C ASP A 10 15.73 9.04 -0.19
N MET A 11 16.81 9.14 0.58
CA MET A 11 16.85 8.61 1.96
C MET A 11 15.82 9.27 2.88
N ARG A 12 15.67 10.60 2.80
CA ARG A 12 14.70 11.37 3.59
C ARG A 12 13.26 11.00 3.22
N VAL A 13 12.97 10.90 1.92
CA VAL A 13 11.65 10.46 1.42
C VAL A 13 11.32 9.06 1.92
N ASN A 14 12.25 8.11 1.84
CA ASN A 14 12.07 6.75 2.35
C ASN A 14 11.85 6.71 3.87
N ARG A 15 12.47 7.62 4.63
CA ARG A 15 12.22 7.75 6.07
C ARG A 15 10.83 8.32 6.35
N VAL A 16 10.38 9.31 5.60
CA VAL A 16 9.02 9.86 5.69
C VAL A 16 7.97 8.81 5.28
N ALA A 17 8.24 7.99 4.26
CA ALA A 17 7.36 6.89 3.86
C ALA A 17 7.15 5.89 5.02
N ARG A 18 8.22 5.55 5.75
CA ARG A 18 8.11 4.71 6.96
C ARG A 18 7.28 5.35 8.07
N LEU A 19 7.42 6.66 8.28
CA LEU A 19 6.58 7.38 9.26
C LEU A 19 5.10 7.35 8.87
N LEU A 20 4.81 7.58 7.58
CA LEU A 20 3.44 7.49 7.05
C LEU A 20 2.86 6.07 7.18
N ALA A 21 3.64 5.03 6.88
CA ALA A 21 3.22 3.64 7.03
C ALA A 21 2.93 3.26 8.49
N ASN A 22 3.63 3.88 9.45
CA ASN A 22 3.39 3.71 10.89
C ASN A 22 2.24 4.57 11.43
N GLY A 23 1.53 5.32 10.57
CA GLY A 23 0.37 6.14 10.96
C GLY A 23 0.70 7.55 11.46
N ALA A 24 1.92 8.05 11.26
CA ALA A 24 2.28 9.40 11.67
C ALA A 24 1.47 10.48 10.93
N VAL A 25 1.04 11.50 11.67
CA VAL A 25 0.28 12.62 11.09
C VAL A 25 1.21 13.73 10.58
N ARG A 26 0.71 14.61 9.69
CA ARG A 26 1.52 15.67 9.06
C ARG A 26 2.30 16.50 10.08
N SER A 27 1.68 16.90 11.18
CA SER A 27 2.32 17.72 12.22
C SER A 27 3.55 17.04 12.83
N GLU A 28 3.48 15.73 13.08
CA GLU A 28 4.61 14.95 13.62
C GLU A 28 5.73 14.84 12.59
N ILE A 29 5.40 14.63 11.32
CA ILE A 29 6.38 14.56 10.23
C ILE A 29 7.08 15.91 10.05
N VAL A 30 6.35 17.02 10.14
CA VAL A 30 6.92 18.39 10.09
C VAL A 30 7.89 18.61 11.25
N GLN A 31 7.50 18.27 12.48
CA GLN A 31 8.38 18.38 13.63
C GLN A 31 9.63 17.50 13.49
N TYR A 32 9.47 16.26 13.03
CA TYR A 32 10.58 15.34 12.79
C TYR A 32 11.55 15.88 11.75
N CYS A 33 11.04 16.32 10.59
CA CYS A 33 11.86 16.84 9.50
C CYS A 33 12.60 18.13 9.91
N ALA A 34 11.95 19.00 10.68
CA ALA A 34 12.57 20.21 11.22
C ALA A 34 13.68 19.87 12.23
N LYS A 35 13.47 18.90 13.12
CA LYS A 35 14.44 18.50 14.14
C LYS A 35 15.66 17.79 13.56
N GLU A 36 15.44 16.86 12.63
CA GLU A 36 16.51 15.97 12.15
C GLU A 36 17.29 16.59 10.98
N TRP A 37 16.63 17.40 10.14
CA TRP A 37 17.21 17.88 8.88
C TRP A 37 17.09 19.39 8.69
N GLU A 38 16.55 20.12 9.66
CA GLU A 38 16.38 21.58 9.62
C GLU A 38 15.64 22.05 8.35
N VAL A 39 14.71 21.24 7.83
CA VAL A 39 13.96 21.56 6.62
C VAL A 39 12.67 22.30 6.93
N ALA A 40 12.34 23.28 6.07
CA ALA A 40 11.10 24.03 6.17
C ALA A 40 9.86 23.15 5.86
N GLU A 41 8.69 23.60 6.31
CA GLU A 41 7.41 22.89 6.11
C GLU A 41 7.16 22.56 4.63
N ARG A 42 7.39 23.51 3.72
CA ARG A 42 7.21 23.32 2.28
C ARG A 42 8.07 22.19 1.71
N GLN A 43 9.29 22.04 2.22
CA GLN A 43 10.19 20.96 1.82
C GLN A 43 9.73 19.62 2.41
N THR A 44 9.19 19.64 3.64
CA THR A 44 8.57 18.47 4.27
C THR A 44 7.34 18.01 3.49
N ASP A 45 6.48 18.91 3.05
CA ASP A 45 5.32 18.57 2.21
C ASP A 45 5.74 17.93 0.88
N THR A 46 6.85 18.39 0.31
CA THR A 46 7.45 17.77 -0.89
C THR A 46 7.90 16.33 -0.59
N TYR A 47 8.51 16.08 0.58
CA TYR A 47 8.88 14.72 0.99
C TYR A 47 7.66 13.84 1.23
N ILE A 48 6.61 14.37 1.86
CA ILE A 48 5.35 13.65 2.09
C ILE A 48 4.69 13.27 0.75
N ALA A 49 4.65 14.18 -0.22
CA ALA A 49 4.08 13.92 -1.53
C ALA A 49 4.81 12.76 -2.23
N LYS A 50 6.15 12.83 -2.30
CA LYS A 50 6.97 11.76 -2.89
C LYS A 50 6.87 10.45 -2.12
N ALA A 51 6.79 10.50 -0.79
CA ALA A 51 6.64 9.32 0.04
C ALA A 51 5.30 8.61 -0.23
N ARG A 52 4.21 9.37 -0.46
CA ARG A 52 2.91 8.82 -0.86
C ARG A 52 2.95 8.18 -2.25
N GLU A 53 3.70 8.76 -3.18
CA GLU A 53 3.90 8.16 -4.51
C GLU A 53 4.67 6.84 -4.41
N LEU A 54 5.74 6.79 -3.62
CA LEU A 54 6.49 5.54 -3.37
C LEU A 54 5.58 4.45 -2.78
N ILE A 55 4.85 4.78 -1.72
CA ILE A 55 3.91 3.84 -1.11
C ILE A 55 2.92 3.34 -2.17
N ARG A 56 2.33 4.23 -2.98
CA ARG A 56 1.40 3.82 -4.04
C ARG A 56 2.05 2.90 -5.07
N ALA A 57 3.28 3.17 -5.49
CA ALA A 57 4.00 2.34 -6.45
C ALA A 57 4.28 0.93 -5.90
N ASP A 58 4.59 0.81 -4.60
CA ASP A 58 4.72 -0.49 -3.93
C ASP A 58 3.38 -1.25 -3.98
N TRP A 59 2.27 -0.57 -3.67
CA TRP A 59 0.93 -1.18 -3.73
C TRP A 59 0.48 -1.56 -5.16
N GLU A 60 0.86 -0.79 -6.18
CA GLU A 60 0.54 -1.13 -7.57
C GLU A 60 1.24 -2.42 -8.02
N THR A 61 2.47 -2.64 -7.56
CA THR A 61 3.23 -3.88 -7.82
C THR A 61 2.62 -5.06 -7.07
N ASP A 62 2.23 -4.88 -5.82
CA ASP A 62 1.65 -5.94 -4.99
C ASP A 62 0.21 -6.28 -5.37
N ARG A 63 -0.54 -5.37 -6.01
CA ARG A 63 -1.97 -5.58 -6.29
C ARG A 63 -2.24 -6.83 -7.13
N LEU A 64 -1.40 -7.13 -8.13
CA LEU A 64 -1.57 -8.32 -8.97
C LEU A 64 -1.26 -9.59 -8.19
N THR A 65 -0.17 -9.59 -7.42
CA THR A 65 0.22 -10.71 -6.55
C THR A 65 -0.85 -10.97 -5.49
N PHE A 66 -1.31 -9.93 -4.80
CA PHE A 66 -2.38 -9.99 -3.83
C PHE A 66 -3.68 -10.51 -4.43
N THR A 67 -4.04 -10.04 -5.63
CA THR A 67 -5.22 -10.54 -6.35
C THR A 67 -5.10 -12.04 -6.65
N ALA A 68 -3.93 -12.50 -7.11
CA ALA A 68 -3.68 -13.92 -7.37
C ALA A 68 -3.77 -14.77 -6.08
N GLU A 69 -3.22 -14.28 -4.97
CA GLU A 69 -3.29 -14.94 -3.66
C GLU A 69 -4.73 -15.09 -3.17
N ILE A 70 -5.53 -14.02 -3.24
CA ILE A 70 -6.94 -14.06 -2.83
C ILE A 70 -7.75 -15.01 -3.73
N LEU A 71 -7.51 -15.01 -5.04
CA LEU A 71 -8.16 -15.95 -5.96
C LEU A 71 -7.79 -17.41 -5.64
N ALA A 72 -6.54 -17.69 -5.28
CA ALA A 72 -6.10 -19.02 -4.87
C ALA A 72 -6.77 -19.48 -3.55
N GLN A 73 -6.92 -18.56 -2.58
CA GLN A 73 -7.64 -18.82 -1.34
C GLN A 73 -9.12 -19.12 -1.59
N LEU A 74 -9.78 -18.33 -2.45
CA LEU A 74 -11.18 -18.55 -2.83
C LEU A 74 -11.40 -19.88 -3.55
N ALA A 75 -10.48 -20.28 -4.44
CA ALA A 75 -10.55 -21.56 -5.12
C ALA A 75 -10.43 -22.74 -4.15
N THR A 76 -9.57 -22.62 -3.13
CA THR A 76 -9.43 -23.62 -2.06
C THR A 76 -10.72 -23.72 -1.23
N LEU A 77 -11.25 -22.58 -0.78
CA LEU A 77 -12.49 -22.52 0.01
C LEU A 77 -13.69 -23.07 -0.77
N GLN A 78 -13.79 -22.76 -2.07
CA GLN A 78 -14.80 -23.29 -2.96
C GLN A 78 -14.72 -24.82 -3.05
N LYS A 79 -13.52 -25.39 -3.15
CA LYS A 79 -13.30 -26.85 -3.19
C LYS A 79 -13.78 -27.52 -1.92
N GLU A 80 -13.52 -26.91 -0.76
CA GLU A 80 -13.99 -27.41 0.54
C GLU A 80 -15.51 -27.31 0.68
N ALA A 81 -16.10 -26.18 0.30
CA ALA A 81 -17.55 -25.99 0.30
C ALA A 81 -18.27 -27.03 -0.58
N ARG A 82 -17.70 -27.37 -1.74
CA ARG A 82 -18.21 -28.45 -2.61
C ARG A 82 -18.13 -29.83 -1.95
N LYS A 83 -17.02 -30.14 -1.26
CA LYS A 83 -16.87 -31.42 -0.53
C LYS A 83 -17.93 -31.57 0.58
N GLN A 84 -18.30 -30.48 1.23
CA GLN A 84 -19.31 -30.45 2.29
C GLN A 84 -20.74 -30.32 1.75
N ASN A 85 -20.94 -30.38 0.42
CA ASN A 85 -22.21 -30.13 -0.26
C ASN A 85 -22.86 -28.77 0.06
N ASN A 86 -22.07 -27.79 0.52
CA ASN A 86 -22.51 -26.42 0.77
C ASN A 86 -22.37 -25.59 -0.51
N LEU A 87 -23.28 -25.82 -1.45
CA LEU A 87 -23.23 -25.21 -2.78
C LEU A 87 -23.43 -23.68 -2.74
N ASN A 88 -24.15 -23.16 -1.75
CA ASN A 88 -24.34 -21.72 -1.55
C ASN A 88 -23.03 -21.02 -1.21
N ALA A 89 -22.22 -21.60 -0.29
CA ALA A 89 -20.90 -21.07 0.03
C ALA A 89 -19.95 -21.16 -1.17
N ALA A 90 -20.01 -22.25 -1.94
CA ALA A 90 -19.21 -22.41 -3.16
C ALA A 90 -19.58 -21.35 -4.22
N LEU A 91 -20.86 -21.07 -4.42
CA LEU A 91 -21.34 -20.02 -5.32
C LEU A 91 -20.89 -18.62 -4.85
N GLY A 92 -20.92 -18.37 -3.54
CA GLY A 92 -20.39 -17.15 -2.93
C GLY A 92 -18.93 -16.91 -3.28
N CYS A 93 -18.07 -17.94 -3.13
CA CYS A 93 -16.66 -17.86 -3.49
C CYS A 93 -16.45 -17.53 -4.98
N ILE A 94 -17.22 -18.15 -5.87
CA ILE A 94 -17.15 -17.89 -7.33
C ILE A 94 -17.57 -16.45 -7.64
N LYS A 95 -18.66 -15.97 -7.03
CA LYS A 95 -19.14 -14.59 -7.23
C LYS A 95 -18.10 -13.58 -6.76
N THR A 96 -17.51 -13.78 -5.59
CA THR A 96 -16.46 -12.92 -5.06
C THR A 96 -15.20 -12.96 -5.95
N ALA A 97 -14.79 -14.13 -6.44
CA ALA A 97 -13.68 -14.24 -7.37
C ALA A 97 -13.94 -13.49 -8.69
N ALA A 98 -15.15 -13.57 -9.24
CA ALA A 98 -15.54 -12.87 -10.46
C ALA A 98 -15.56 -11.33 -10.29
N GLN A 99 -15.97 -10.85 -9.11
CA GLN A 99 -15.91 -9.43 -8.76
C GLN A 99 -14.46 -8.94 -8.64
N ILE A 100 -13.59 -9.71 -8.00
CA ILE A 100 -12.17 -9.38 -7.82
C ILE A 100 -11.42 -9.39 -9.16
N ALA A 101 -11.71 -10.35 -10.04
CA ALA A 101 -11.11 -10.45 -11.36
C ALA A 101 -11.66 -9.45 -12.40
N GLN A 102 -12.58 -8.55 -12.01
CA GLN A 102 -13.28 -7.60 -12.90
C GLN A 102 -14.04 -8.25 -14.08
N VAL A 103 -14.44 -9.52 -13.98
CA VAL A 103 -15.22 -10.22 -15.03
C VAL A 103 -16.69 -9.78 -15.03
N ILE A 104 -17.14 -9.12 -13.96
CA ILE A 104 -18.49 -8.56 -13.84
C ILE A 104 -18.35 -7.06 -13.55
N GLN A 105 -18.54 -6.23 -14.57
CA GLN A 105 -18.89 -4.82 -14.43
C GLN A 105 -20.41 -4.66 -14.55
#